data_AF-A0A5B9FXV5-F1
#
_entry.id   AF-A0A5B9FXV5-F1
#
_cell.length_a   1.000
_cell.length_b   1.000
_cell.length_c   1.000
_cell.angle_alpha   90.00
_cell.angle_beta   90.00
_cell.angle_gamma   90.00
#
_symmetry.space_group_name_H-M   'P 1'
#
loop_
_entity.id
_entity.type
_entity.pdbx_description
1 polymer ?
#
loop_
_entity_poly.entity_id
_entity_poly.type
_entity_poly.pdbx_seq_one_letter_code
_entity_poly.pdbx_strand_id
1 'polypeptide(L)'
;MRSLDIKLVLPYNWYHARRIKICDDKGKVLTKIMHNEHHQVTLDNEVEFIIIKLDFLRSKIEVPKGQTNLYLGVYMDFRDKFPIMYYDILKRKCLTGMFLDENKFQNFDVSIYGQSKKYILKSEVNLANVLLGMLISVGLIVTSVWEQDNENNSLVFFIGMVSFFSLLMIKLSDGKLSLYDYRNRVIATGAAFILSAFFVENAYPVRALLIIFTLGFIFQAYRNFSTIKT
;
A
#
# COMPACT_ATOMS: atom_id res chain seq x y z
N MET A 1 10.18 -26.70 29.96
CA MET A 1 10.66 -26.07 28.72
C MET A 1 9.76 -26.53 27.59
N ARG A 2 9.28 -25.59 26.76
CA ARG A 2 8.45 -25.84 25.59
C ARG A 2 9.24 -25.46 24.33
N SER A 3 9.04 -26.18 23.24
CA SER A 3 9.55 -25.78 21.92
C SER A 3 8.54 -24.84 21.27
N LEU A 4 9.01 -23.70 20.77
CA LEU A 4 8.21 -22.76 20.00
C LEU A 4 8.82 -22.58 18.61
N ASP A 5 8.08 -23.05 17.62
CA ASP A 5 8.38 -22.88 16.21
C ASP A 5 7.64 -21.66 15.68
N ILE A 6 8.36 -20.78 15.01
CA ILE A 6 7.85 -19.48 14.57
C ILE A 6 8.07 -19.33 13.08
N LYS A 7 7.01 -18.97 12.35
CA LYS A 7 7.07 -18.54 10.95
C LYS A 7 6.48 -17.15 10.79
N LEU A 8 7.09 -16.34 9.92
CA LEU A 8 6.61 -15.00 9.60
C LEU A 8 6.30 -14.86 8.12
N VAL A 9 5.06 -14.49 7.81
CA VAL A 9 4.63 -14.20 6.44
C VAL A 9 4.08 -12.78 6.40
N LEU A 10 4.60 -11.97 5.48
CA LEU A 10 4.19 -10.60 5.25
C LEU A 10 3.61 -10.47 3.84
N PRO A 11 2.61 -9.61 3.63
CA PRO A 11 1.98 -9.40 2.34
C PRO A 11 2.80 -8.43 1.47
N TYR A 12 2.69 -8.53 0.15
CA TYR A 12 3.27 -7.56 -0.80
C TYR A 12 4.77 -7.30 -0.57
N ASN A 13 5.22 -6.05 -0.73
CA ASN A 13 6.61 -5.62 -0.51
C ASN A 13 6.94 -5.32 0.97
N TRP A 14 6.07 -5.70 1.92
CA TRP A 14 6.34 -5.52 3.35
C TRP A 14 7.47 -6.42 3.84
N TYR A 15 7.97 -7.36 3.04
CA TYR A 15 9.19 -8.10 3.34
C TYR A 15 10.43 -7.21 3.51
N HIS A 16 10.43 -5.98 2.96
CA HIS A 16 11.46 -4.99 3.24
C HIS A 16 11.41 -4.43 4.66
N ALA A 17 10.32 -4.68 5.40
CA ALA A 17 10.24 -4.28 6.80
C ALA A 17 11.39 -4.93 7.60
N ARG A 18 11.88 -4.18 8.59
CA ARG A 18 12.94 -4.64 9.49
C ARG A 18 12.53 -5.92 10.22
N ARG A 19 13.52 -6.65 10.75
CA ARG A 19 13.28 -7.87 11.54
C ARG A 19 12.27 -7.62 12.66
N ILE A 20 11.21 -8.44 12.70
CA ILE A 20 10.18 -8.37 13.74
C ILE A 20 10.73 -9.01 15.01
N LYS A 21 10.60 -8.30 16.14
CA LYS A 21 11.06 -8.81 17.44
C LYS A 21 9.95 -9.61 18.09
N ILE A 22 10.28 -10.80 18.58
CA ILE A 22 9.37 -11.64 19.35
C ILE A 22 9.92 -11.71 20.77
N CYS A 23 9.09 -11.34 21.74
CA CYS A 23 9.44 -11.25 23.14
C CYS A 23 8.52 -12.12 24.00
N ASP A 24 8.98 -12.48 25.19
CA ASP A 24 8.14 -13.05 26.24
C ASP A 24 7.32 -11.97 26.98
N ASP A 25 6.57 -12.40 27.98
CA ASP A 25 5.76 -11.60 28.89
C ASP A 25 6.59 -10.55 29.67
N LYS A 26 7.80 -10.94 30.08
CA LYS A 26 8.79 -10.11 30.79
C LYS A 26 9.52 -9.13 29.85
N GLY A 27 9.29 -9.22 28.54
CA GLY A 27 9.86 -8.32 27.54
C GLY A 27 11.27 -8.71 27.06
N LYS A 28 11.78 -9.87 27.46
CA LYS A 28 13.03 -10.46 26.95
C LYS A 28 12.82 -10.85 25.49
N VAL A 29 13.79 -10.54 24.64
CA VAL A 29 13.74 -10.90 23.22
C VAL A 29 14.05 -12.39 23.08
N LEU A 30 13.09 -13.15 22.57
CA LEU A 30 13.25 -14.57 22.24
C LEU A 30 13.98 -14.73 20.90
N THR A 31 13.51 -14.01 19.88
CA THR A 31 14.16 -14.00 18.56
C THR A 31 13.80 -12.75 17.75
N LYS A 32 14.47 -12.58 16.61
CA LYS A 32 14.13 -11.60 15.57
C LYS A 32 13.98 -12.33 14.24
N ILE A 33 12.82 -12.22 13.62
CA ILE A 33 12.46 -13.00 12.42
C ILE A 33 12.18 -12.08 11.22
N MET A 34 12.65 -12.47 10.03
CA MET A 34 12.33 -11.83 8.75
C MET A 34 11.25 -12.61 7.97
N HIS A 35 10.75 -11.99 6.90
CA HIS A 35 9.77 -12.62 6.03
C HIS A 35 10.26 -13.97 5.48
N ASN A 36 9.41 -14.99 5.54
CA ASN A 36 9.66 -16.38 5.14
C ASN A 36 10.82 -17.06 5.88
N GLU A 37 11.25 -16.52 7.02
CA GLU A 37 12.13 -17.24 7.93
C GLU A 37 11.32 -18.16 8.85
N HIS A 38 11.98 -19.24 9.28
CA HIS A 38 11.50 -20.16 10.31
C HIS A 38 12.55 -20.21 11.41
N HIS A 39 12.15 -19.95 12.65
CA HIS A 39 13.00 -20.05 13.82
C HIS A 39 12.37 -20.98 14.86
N GLN A 40 13.21 -21.75 15.54
CA GLN A 40 12.83 -22.55 16.68
C GLN A 40 13.47 -21.93 17.94
N VAL A 41 12.68 -21.68 18.97
CA VAL A 41 13.14 -21.12 20.24
C VAL A 41 12.57 -21.90 21.41
N THR A 42 13.32 -21.95 22.51
CA THR A 42 12.84 -22.55 23.76
C THR A 42 12.05 -21.51 24.56
N LEU A 43 10.81 -21.86 24.93
CA LEU A 43 9.95 -21.06 25.77
C LEU A 43 9.92 -21.64 27.20
N ASP A 44 9.96 -20.76 28.20
CA ASP A 44 9.78 -21.18 29.58
C ASP A 44 8.31 -21.54 29.86
N ASN A 45 8.07 -22.46 30.80
CA ASN A 45 6.74 -22.97 31.11
C ASN A 45 5.84 -21.90 31.77
N GLU A 46 6.45 -20.87 32.37
CA GLU A 46 5.77 -19.76 33.05
C GLU A 46 5.28 -18.67 32.10
N VAL A 47 5.70 -18.67 30.83
CA VAL A 47 5.35 -17.60 29.89
C VAL A 47 3.87 -17.73 29.48
N GLU A 48 3.07 -16.75 29.88
CA GLU A 48 1.64 -16.70 29.52
C GLU A 48 1.37 -15.96 28.20
N PHE A 49 2.25 -15.03 27.81
CA PHE A 49 2.05 -14.19 26.62
C PHE A 49 3.30 -14.09 25.76
N ILE A 50 3.11 -14.12 24.45
CA ILE A 50 4.12 -13.74 23.47
C ILE A 50 3.79 -12.35 22.95
N ILE A 51 4.83 -11.51 22.87
CA ILE A 51 4.71 -10.13 22.46
C ILE A 51 5.44 -9.94 21.15
N ILE A 52 4.71 -9.63 20.09
CA ILE A 52 5.24 -9.33 18.77
C ILE A 52 5.41 -7.82 18.64
N LYS A 53 6.61 -7.37 18.28
CA LYS A 53 6.95 -5.94 18.16
C LYS A 53 7.59 -5.60 16.81
N LEU A 54 7.05 -4.57 16.17
CA LEU A 54 7.65 -3.89 15.02
C LEU A 54 7.49 -2.38 15.23
N ASP A 55 8.58 -1.71 15.62
CA ASP A 55 8.61 -0.30 16.02
C ASP A 55 7.51 0.05 17.05
N PHE A 56 6.46 0.76 16.64
CA PHE A 56 5.33 1.16 17.50
C PHE A 56 4.19 0.12 17.56
N LEU A 57 4.18 -0.86 16.65
CA LEU A 57 3.18 -1.93 16.62
C LEU A 57 3.54 -2.99 17.66
N ARG A 58 2.57 -3.32 18.51
CA ARG A 58 2.72 -4.33 19.56
C ARG A 58 1.46 -5.16 19.67
N SER A 59 1.59 -6.45 19.45
CA SER A 59 0.52 -7.42 19.69
C SER A 59 0.92 -8.37 20.81
N LYS A 60 -0.07 -8.76 21.61
CA LYS A 60 0.06 -9.74 22.69
C LYS A 60 -0.79 -10.95 22.32
N ILE A 61 -0.20 -12.13 22.37
CA ILE A 61 -0.84 -13.40 22.03
C ILE A 61 -0.74 -14.29 23.26
N GLU A 62 -1.85 -14.87 23.68
CA GLU A 62 -1.89 -15.80 24.81
C GLU A 62 -1.33 -17.17 24.40
N VAL A 63 -0.45 -17.71 25.23
CA VAL A 63 0.19 -19.01 25.00
C VAL A 63 -0.73 -20.12 25.49
N PRO A 64 -1.09 -21.11 24.66
CA PRO A 64 -1.93 -22.22 25.09
C PRO A 64 -1.22 -23.04 26.19
N LYS A 65 -1.97 -23.36 27.25
CA LYS A 65 -1.48 -24.15 28.39
C LYS A 65 -1.54 -25.65 28.05
N GLY A 66 -0.53 -26.41 28.46
CA GLY A 66 -0.51 -27.88 28.37
C GLY A 66 0.14 -28.50 27.12
N GLN A 67 0.58 -27.71 26.15
CA GLN A 67 1.31 -28.21 24.97
C GLN A 67 2.83 -28.02 25.12
N THR A 68 3.60 -29.05 24.76
CA THR A 68 5.08 -29.03 24.77
C THR A 68 5.67 -28.44 23.51
N ASN A 69 5.05 -28.71 22.35
CA ASN A 69 5.43 -28.17 21.06
C ASN A 69 4.37 -27.17 20.63
N LEU A 70 4.81 -25.94 20.35
CA LEU A 70 3.97 -24.82 19.99
C LEU A 70 4.38 -24.30 18.63
N TYR A 71 3.41 -24.04 17.76
CA TYR A 71 3.66 -23.51 16.43
C TYR A 71 2.97 -22.16 16.28
N LEU A 72 3.73 -21.08 16.14
CA LEU A 72 3.26 -19.71 16.04
C LEU A 72 3.43 -19.17 14.63
N GLY A 73 2.32 -18.95 13.94
CA GLY A 73 2.29 -18.21 12.69
C GLY A 73 2.11 -16.71 12.93
N VAL A 74 3.05 -15.89 12.47
CA VAL A 74 3.00 -14.43 12.55
C VAL A 74 2.65 -13.84 11.19
N TYR A 75 1.70 -12.91 11.16
CA TYR A 75 1.20 -12.32 9.92
C TYR A 75 0.62 -10.92 10.13
N MET A 76 0.39 -10.21 9.02
CA MET A 76 -0.36 -8.95 9.04
C MET A 76 -1.83 -9.21 8.73
N ASP A 77 -2.70 -8.83 9.66
CA ASP A 77 -4.15 -8.79 9.51
C ASP A 77 -4.58 -7.39 9.03
N PHE A 78 -5.07 -7.32 7.79
CA PHE A 78 -5.55 -6.09 7.18
C PHE A 78 -6.67 -6.41 6.18
N ARG A 79 -7.61 -5.47 6.02
CA ARG A 79 -8.62 -5.57 4.96
C ARG A 79 -8.02 -5.08 3.66
N ASP A 80 -8.00 -5.94 2.66
CA ASP A 80 -7.46 -5.68 1.32
C ASP A 80 -8.41 -4.80 0.47
N LYS A 81 -8.77 -3.62 0.98
CA LYS A 81 -9.64 -2.64 0.31
C LYS A 81 -9.07 -1.23 0.50
N PHE A 82 -8.95 -0.44 -0.57
CA PHE A 82 -8.57 0.97 -0.48
C PHE A 82 -9.76 1.84 -0.01
N PRO A 83 -9.55 2.87 0.83
CA PRO A 83 -8.31 3.28 1.53
C PRO A 83 -8.07 2.55 2.86
N ILE A 84 -8.93 1.60 3.20
CA ILE A 84 -9.01 0.95 4.51
C ILE A 84 -7.70 0.20 4.87
N MET A 85 -7.00 -0.38 3.89
CA MET A 85 -5.74 -1.10 4.11
C MET A 85 -4.69 -0.23 4.82
N TYR A 86 -4.47 1.01 4.38
CA TYR A 86 -3.47 1.90 4.99
C TYR A 86 -3.84 2.30 6.41
N TYR A 87 -5.14 2.53 6.64
CA TYR A 87 -5.64 2.80 7.98
C TYR A 87 -5.47 1.57 8.89
N ASP A 88 -5.73 0.38 8.38
CA ASP A 88 -5.59 -0.87 9.14
C ASP A 88 -4.13 -1.16 9.47
N ILE A 89 -3.19 -0.87 8.57
CA ILE A 89 -1.74 -1.02 8.83
C ILE A 89 -1.28 -0.17 10.02
N LEU A 90 -1.85 1.02 10.19
CA LEU A 90 -1.54 1.91 11.32
C LEU A 90 -2.17 1.44 12.64
N LYS A 91 -3.09 0.48 12.62
CA LYS A 91 -3.71 -0.05 13.84
C LYS A 91 -2.71 -0.90 14.62
N ARG A 92 -2.71 -0.73 15.94
CA ARG A 92 -1.86 -1.46 16.89
C ARG A 92 -1.91 -2.99 16.74
N LYS A 93 -3.01 -3.55 16.23
CA LYS A 93 -3.24 -5.00 16.07
C LYS A 93 -2.97 -5.55 14.66
N CYS A 94 -2.49 -4.74 13.72
CA CYS A 94 -2.27 -5.21 12.35
C CYS A 94 -1.23 -6.34 12.29
N LEU A 95 -0.09 -6.18 12.97
CA LEU A 95 0.88 -7.26 13.09
C LEU A 95 0.46 -8.19 14.23
N THR A 96 -0.02 -9.39 13.91
CA THR A 96 -0.55 -10.35 14.90
C THR A 96 0.00 -11.75 14.65
N GLY A 97 -0.44 -12.72 15.44
CA GLY A 97 -0.11 -14.11 15.21
C GLY A 97 -1.14 -15.05 15.82
N MET A 98 -1.09 -16.30 15.40
CA MET A 98 -1.97 -17.36 15.90
C MET A 98 -1.18 -18.64 16.12
N PHE A 99 -1.56 -19.38 17.17
CA PHE A 99 -1.06 -20.72 17.38
C PHE A 99 -1.78 -21.70 16.45
N LEU A 100 -1.01 -22.62 15.88
CA LEU A 100 -1.45 -23.54 14.85
C LEU A 100 -1.07 -24.98 15.21
N ASP A 101 -1.78 -25.90 14.59
CA ASP A 101 -1.37 -27.30 14.54
C ASP A 101 -0.20 -27.45 13.57
N GLU A 102 0.65 -28.47 13.77
CA GLU A 102 1.84 -28.73 12.96
C GLU A 102 1.55 -28.73 11.44
N ASN A 103 0.48 -29.42 11.03
CA ASN A 103 0.08 -29.50 9.62
C ASN A 103 -0.30 -28.13 9.03
N LYS A 104 -0.95 -27.27 9.82
CA LYS A 104 -1.32 -25.91 9.39
C LYS A 104 -0.10 -24.99 9.38
N PHE A 105 0.83 -25.19 10.31
CA PHE A 105 2.08 -24.44 10.38
C PHE A 105 3.00 -24.73 9.19
N GLN A 106 3.11 -25.99 8.77
CA GLN A 106 3.89 -26.33 7.58
C GLN A 106 3.35 -25.65 6.32
N ASN A 107 2.01 -25.55 6.19
CA ASN A 107 1.34 -24.93 5.05
C ASN A 107 0.99 -23.44 5.25
N PHE A 108 1.50 -22.81 6.30
CA PHE A 108 1.14 -21.45 6.70
C PHE A 108 1.42 -20.42 5.61
N ASP A 109 2.58 -20.54 4.97
CA ASP A 109 3.08 -19.62 3.94
C ASP A 109 2.19 -19.61 2.69
N VAL A 110 1.53 -20.73 2.41
CA VAL A 110 0.63 -20.91 1.26
C VAL A 110 -0.81 -20.54 1.63
N SER A 111 -1.23 -20.81 2.87
CA SER A 111 -2.64 -20.70 3.28
C SER A 111 -3.06 -19.28 3.67
N ILE A 112 -2.23 -18.53 4.42
CA ILE A 112 -2.61 -17.21 4.97
C ILE A 112 -2.94 -16.18 3.88
N TYR A 113 -2.13 -16.16 2.83
CA TYR A 113 -2.28 -15.25 1.69
C TYR A 113 -2.69 -15.99 0.42
N GLY A 114 -3.06 -17.28 0.50
CA GLY A 114 -3.53 -18.04 -0.64
C GLY A 114 -4.78 -17.42 -1.28
N GLN A 115 -5.63 -16.77 -0.47
CA GLN A 115 -6.77 -15.98 -0.96
C GLN A 115 -6.41 -14.55 -1.38
N SER A 116 -5.37 -13.93 -0.83
CA SER A 116 -4.92 -12.58 -1.26
C SER A 116 -4.04 -12.62 -2.53
N LYS A 117 -3.54 -13.80 -2.92
CA LYS A 117 -3.00 -14.06 -4.27
C LYS A 117 -4.07 -14.04 -5.36
N LYS A 118 -5.38 -13.98 -5.01
CA LYS A 118 -6.44 -13.78 -6.02
C LYS A 118 -6.32 -12.37 -6.60
N TYR A 119 -5.57 -12.31 -7.68
CA TYR A 119 -5.54 -11.25 -8.67
C TYR A 119 -5.00 -9.91 -8.17
N ILE A 120 -3.68 -9.72 -8.32
CA ILE A 120 -3.20 -8.41 -8.80
C ILE A 120 -3.82 -8.27 -10.19
N LEU A 121 -5.05 -7.76 -10.25
CA LEU A 121 -5.72 -7.42 -11.50
C LEU A 121 -4.74 -6.52 -12.25
N LYS A 122 -4.28 -6.97 -13.42
CA LYS A 122 -3.51 -6.10 -14.31
C LYS A 122 -4.47 -5.04 -14.81
N SER A 123 -4.06 -3.77 -14.76
CA SER A 123 -4.93 -2.72 -15.28
C SER A 123 -5.02 -2.82 -16.80
N GLU A 124 -6.22 -2.82 -17.36
CA GLU A 124 -6.40 -2.32 -18.72
C GLU A 124 -6.19 -0.81 -18.68
N VAL A 125 -4.99 -0.38 -19.06
CA VAL A 125 -4.62 1.04 -19.07
C VAL A 125 -5.47 1.73 -20.12
N ASN A 126 -6.29 2.70 -19.71
CA ASN A 126 -6.99 3.55 -20.65
C ASN A 126 -6.00 4.59 -21.19
N LEU A 127 -5.37 4.26 -22.31
CA LEU A 127 -4.38 5.11 -22.97
C LEU A 127 -4.95 6.48 -23.36
N ALA A 128 -6.21 6.56 -23.76
CA ALA A 128 -6.84 7.84 -24.10
C ALA A 128 -6.91 8.76 -22.88
N ASN A 129 -7.27 8.23 -21.70
CA ASN A 129 -7.30 8.99 -20.46
C ASN A 129 -5.89 9.42 -20.02
N VAL A 130 -4.89 8.52 -20.14
CA VAL A 130 -3.48 8.85 -19.83
C VAL A 130 -2.96 9.95 -20.75
N LEU A 131 -3.25 9.87 -22.06
CA LEU A 131 -2.88 10.90 -23.03
C LEU A 131 -3.56 12.24 -22.74
N LEU A 132 -4.84 12.23 -22.38
CA LEU A 132 -5.57 13.43 -21.96
C LEU A 132 -4.89 14.08 -20.74
N GLY A 133 -4.56 13.30 -19.72
CA GLY A 133 -3.85 13.80 -18.55
C GLY A 133 -2.46 14.35 -18.88
N MET A 134 -1.73 13.72 -19.80
CA MET A 134 -0.45 14.23 -20.28
C MET A 134 -0.61 15.58 -21.00
N LEU A 135 -1.66 15.75 -21.82
CA LEU A 135 -1.95 17.03 -22.47
C LEU A 135 -2.29 18.13 -21.47
N ILE A 136 -3.09 17.82 -20.44
CA ILE A 136 -3.36 18.76 -19.34
C ILE A 136 -2.05 19.15 -18.64
N SER A 137 -1.18 18.18 -18.38
CA SER A 137 0.12 18.40 -17.73
C SER A 137 1.04 19.30 -18.55
N VAL A 138 1.12 19.07 -19.87
CA VAL A 138 1.86 19.96 -20.80
C VAL A 138 1.22 21.34 -20.83
N GLY A 139 -0.11 21.42 -20.86
CA GLY A 139 -0.83 22.68 -20.77
C GLY A 139 -0.46 23.48 -19.52
N LEU A 140 -0.41 22.82 -18.35
CA LEU A 140 0.02 23.45 -17.10
C LEU A 140 1.47 23.94 -17.16
N ILE A 141 2.38 23.16 -17.74
CA ILE A 141 3.77 23.58 -17.94
C ILE A 141 3.83 24.82 -18.85
N VAL A 142 3.11 24.83 -19.96
CA VAL A 142 3.09 25.98 -20.88
C VAL A 142 2.48 27.21 -20.21
N THR A 143 1.33 27.06 -19.56
CA THR A 143 0.67 28.15 -18.81
C THR A 143 1.58 28.68 -17.72
N SER A 144 2.33 27.81 -17.05
CA SER A 144 3.29 28.25 -16.03
C SER A 144 4.42 29.09 -16.64
N VAL A 145 4.98 28.69 -17.78
CA VAL A 145 6.03 29.50 -18.43
C VAL A 145 5.48 30.83 -18.95
N TRP A 146 4.19 30.91 -19.29
CA TRP A 146 3.54 32.12 -19.80
C TRP A 146 3.10 33.08 -18.69
N GLU A 147 2.52 32.60 -17.60
CA GLU A 147 2.08 33.41 -16.45
C GLU A 147 3.24 33.66 -15.46
N GLN A 148 4.35 34.23 -15.91
CA GLN A 148 5.51 34.48 -15.03
C GLN A 148 5.23 35.44 -13.88
N ASP A 149 4.26 36.34 -14.06
CA ASP A 149 3.85 37.33 -13.06
C ASP A 149 3.01 36.73 -11.91
N ASN A 150 2.58 35.47 -12.03
CA ASN A 150 1.78 34.79 -11.01
C ASN A 150 2.70 34.24 -9.89
N GLU A 151 2.42 34.61 -8.63
CA GLU A 151 3.22 34.19 -7.48
C GLU A 151 3.23 32.66 -7.28
N ASN A 152 2.15 31.99 -7.68
CA ASN A 152 1.97 30.54 -7.53
C ASN A 152 2.47 29.74 -8.74
N ASN A 153 3.10 30.41 -9.70
CA ASN A 153 3.51 29.80 -10.96
C ASN A 153 4.43 28.58 -10.79
N SER A 154 5.36 28.63 -9.84
CA SER A 154 6.25 27.50 -9.53
C SER A 154 5.47 26.23 -9.10
N LEU A 155 4.33 26.39 -8.43
CA LEU A 155 3.46 25.27 -8.04
C LEU A 155 2.73 24.69 -9.25
N VAL A 156 2.23 25.55 -10.14
CA VAL A 156 1.58 25.14 -11.40
C VAL A 156 2.57 24.34 -12.27
N PHE A 157 3.80 24.83 -12.41
CA PHE A 157 4.88 24.13 -13.11
C PHE A 157 5.19 22.77 -12.47
N PHE A 158 5.37 22.74 -11.14
CA PHE A 158 5.67 21.51 -10.41
C PHE A 158 4.56 20.46 -10.55
N ILE A 159 3.30 20.86 -10.42
CA ILE A 159 2.15 19.98 -10.63
C ILE A 159 2.18 19.43 -12.06
N GLY A 160 2.34 20.29 -13.07
CA GLY A 160 2.43 19.87 -14.47
C GLY A 160 3.54 18.85 -14.71
N MET A 161 4.76 19.10 -14.20
CA MET A 161 5.89 18.20 -14.38
C MET A 161 5.70 16.84 -13.69
N VAL A 162 5.29 16.84 -12.41
CA VAL A 162 5.11 15.60 -11.64
C VAL A 162 3.97 14.77 -12.24
N SER A 163 2.87 15.39 -12.62
CA SER A 163 1.75 14.71 -13.29
C SER A 163 2.17 14.14 -14.64
N PHE A 164 2.96 14.87 -15.44
CA PHE A 164 3.47 14.39 -16.72
C PHE A 164 4.32 13.12 -16.55
N PHE A 165 5.32 13.14 -15.66
CA PHE A 165 6.17 11.98 -15.43
C PHE A 165 5.40 10.81 -14.80
N SER A 166 4.48 11.08 -13.88
CA SER A 166 3.63 10.04 -13.27
C SER A 166 2.83 9.29 -14.34
N LEU A 167 2.21 10.01 -15.28
CA LEU A 167 1.44 9.44 -16.39
C LEU A 167 2.32 8.80 -17.46
N LEU A 168 3.48 9.37 -17.75
CA LEU A 168 4.47 8.78 -18.66
C LEU A 168 4.92 7.40 -18.15
N MET A 169 5.17 7.27 -16.85
CA MET A 169 5.50 5.97 -16.25
C MET A 169 4.38 4.95 -16.44
N ILE A 170 3.10 5.35 -16.37
CA ILE A 170 1.98 4.44 -16.66
C ILE A 170 2.05 3.97 -18.11
N LYS A 171 2.29 4.89 -19.05
CA LYS A 171 2.42 4.56 -20.49
C LYS A 171 3.60 3.63 -20.76
N LEU A 172 4.75 3.85 -20.13
CA LEU A 172 5.96 3.03 -20.30
C LEU A 172 5.86 1.65 -19.63
N SER A 173 4.96 1.48 -18.67
CA SER A 173 4.82 0.23 -17.92
C SER A 173 4.09 -0.88 -18.70
N ASP A 174 3.57 -0.59 -19.90
CA ASP A 174 3.01 -1.57 -20.85
C ASP A 174 2.08 -2.62 -20.21
N GLY A 175 1.13 -2.17 -19.38
CA GLY A 175 0.15 -3.05 -18.72
C GLY A 175 0.71 -3.97 -17.63
N LYS A 176 2.00 -3.84 -17.26
CA LYS A 176 2.61 -4.52 -16.11
C LYS A 176 2.25 -3.88 -14.77
N LEU A 177 1.56 -2.75 -14.81
CA LEU A 177 1.15 -2.02 -13.62
C LEU A 177 -0.02 -2.73 -12.93
N SER A 178 0.02 -2.81 -11.61
CA SER A 178 -1.12 -3.28 -10.84
C SER A 178 -2.31 -2.32 -11.05
N LEU A 179 -3.54 -2.84 -11.12
CA LEU A 179 -4.76 -2.04 -11.14
C LEU A 179 -4.80 -1.03 -9.99
N TYR A 180 -4.23 -1.45 -8.86
CA TYR A 180 -4.04 -0.64 -7.68
C TYR A 180 -3.18 0.60 -7.94
N ASP A 181 -1.95 0.43 -8.42
CA ASP A 181 -1.03 1.54 -8.68
C ASP A 181 -1.57 2.47 -9.77
N TYR A 182 -2.26 1.91 -10.76
CA TYR A 182 -2.86 2.67 -11.86
C TYR A 182 -3.95 3.60 -11.32
N ARG A 183 -4.88 3.06 -10.53
CA ARG A 183 -5.97 3.83 -9.90
C ARG A 183 -5.42 4.98 -9.06
N ASN A 184 -4.44 4.68 -8.20
CA ASN A 184 -3.86 5.68 -7.31
C ASN A 184 -3.17 6.81 -8.07
N ARG A 185 -2.36 6.49 -9.08
CA ARG A 185 -1.67 7.51 -9.89
C ARG A 185 -2.66 8.40 -10.64
N VAL A 186 -3.72 7.82 -11.21
CA VAL A 186 -4.76 8.58 -11.93
C VAL A 186 -5.55 9.48 -10.99
N ILE A 187 -5.98 8.98 -9.82
CA ILE A 187 -6.73 9.78 -8.83
C ILE A 187 -5.86 10.92 -8.28
N ALA A 188 -4.62 10.63 -7.88
CA ALA A 188 -3.69 11.64 -7.38
C ALA A 188 -3.43 12.73 -8.43
N THR A 189 -3.27 12.33 -9.70
CA THR A 189 -3.10 13.28 -10.81
C THR A 189 -4.35 14.14 -11.03
N GLY A 190 -5.55 13.55 -10.96
CA GLY A 190 -6.80 14.30 -11.04
C GLY A 190 -6.97 15.31 -9.92
N ALA A 191 -6.63 14.94 -8.68
CA ALA A 191 -6.64 15.85 -7.53
C ALA A 191 -5.62 16.98 -7.69
N ALA A 192 -4.43 16.69 -8.21
CA ALA A 192 -3.41 17.70 -8.50
C ALA A 192 -3.88 18.70 -9.58
N PHE A 193 -4.59 18.24 -10.62
CA PHE A 193 -5.17 19.13 -11.62
C PHE A 193 -6.26 20.05 -11.05
N ILE A 194 -7.14 19.53 -10.19
CA ILE A 194 -8.12 20.36 -9.47
C ILE A 194 -7.38 21.44 -8.66
N LEU A 195 -6.33 21.04 -7.93
CA LEU A 195 -5.53 21.98 -7.14
C LEU A 195 -4.89 23.06 -8.02
N SER A 196 -4.33 22.68 -9.18
CA SER A 196 -3.72 23.63 -10.11
C SER A 196 -4.71 24.68 -10.65
N ALA A 197 -6.01 24.36 -10.74
CA ALA A 197 -7.03 25.32 -11.17
C ALA A 197 -7.19 26.50 -10.22
N PHE A 198 -6.85 26.34 -8.94
CA PHE A 198 -6.85 27.42 -7.95
C PHE A 198 -5.63 28.34 -8.07
N PHE A 199 -4.53 27.85 -8.67
CA PHE A 199 -3.27 28.58 -8.78
C PHE A 199 -3.08 29.30 -10.10
N VAL A 200 -3.84 28.98 -11.15
CA VAL A 200 -3.80 29.69 -12.44
C VAL A 200 -4.60 30.99 -12.31
N GLU A 201 -3.99 32.16 -12.37
CA GLU A 201 -4.61 33.44 -12.01
C GLU A 201 -5.14 34.25 -13.20
N ASN A 202 -4.41 34.27 -14.32
CA ASN A 202 -4.50 35.42 -15.24
C ASN A 202 -5.34 35.21 -16.51
N ALA A 203 -5.83 34.00 -16.78
CA ALA A 203 -6.74 33.77 -17.90
C ALA A 203 -7.95 32.92 -17.52
N TYR A 204 -9.10 33.58 -17.29
CA TYR A 204 -10.42 32.93 -17.15
C TYR A 204 -10.67 31.82 -18.19
N PRO A 205 -10.42 32.00 -19.50
CA PRO A 205 -10.61 30.93 -20.48
C PRO A 205 -9.66 29.74 -20.26
N VAL A 206 -8.41 29.99 -19.86
CA VAL A 206 -7.43 28.92 -19.57
C VAL A 206 -7.85 28.14 -18.34
N ARG A 207 -8.27 28.83 -17.26
CA ARG A 207 -8.79 28.20 -16.04
C ARG A 207 -10.06 27.38 -16.33
N ALA A 208 -10.98 27.91 -17.14
CA ALA A 208 -12.20 27.20 -17.54
C ALA A 208 -11.89 25.93 -18.36
N LEU A 209 -11.01 26.03 -19.36
CA LEU A 209 -10.56 24.88 -20.15
C LEU A 209 -9.89 23.82 -19.27
N LEU A 210 -9.00 24.23 -18.36
CA LEU A 210 -8.34 23.34 -17.42
C LEU A 210 -9.36 22.57 -16.58
N ILE A 211 -10.38 23.24 -16.04
CA ILE A 211 -11.44 22.60 -15.25
C ILE A 211 -12.22 21.61 -16.11
N ILE A 212 -12.63 21.98 -17.32
CA ILE A 212 -13.39 21.10 -18.23
C ILE A 212 -12.59 19.84 -18.55
N PHE A 213 -11.31 19.97 -18.93
CA PHE A 213 -10.47 18.82 -19.23
C PHE A 213 -10.19 17.96 -18.00
N THR A 214 -10.01 18.58 -16.83
CA THR A 214 -9.83 17.88 -15.56
C THR A 214 -11.06 17.05 -15.19
N LEU A 215 -12.27 17.63 -15.32
CA LEU A 215 -13.52 16.90 -15.11
C LEU A 215 -13.67 15.76 -16.11
N GLY A 216 -13.32 15.97 -17.38
CA GLY A 216 -13.31 14.93 -18.41
C GLY A 216 -12.35 13.78 -18.08
N PHE A 217 -11.15 14.09 -17.60
CA PHE A 217 -10.16 13.11 -17.15
C PHE A 217 -10.65 12.30 -15.95
N ILE A 218 -11.22 12.95 -14.94
CA ILE A 218 -11.77 12.28 -13.75
C ILE A 218 -12.98 11.42 -14.13
N PHE A 219 -13.86 11.92 -14.99
CA PHE A 219 -15.03 11.17 -15.46
C PHE A 219 -14.63 9.90 -16.23
N GLN A 220 -13.68 10.01 -17.17
CA GLN A 220 -13.15 8.84 -17.86
C GLN A 220 -12.47 7.86 -16.90
N ALA A 221 -11.67 8.36 -15.96
CA ALA A 221 -11.05 7.53 -14.93
C ALA A 221 -12.10 6.74 -14.14
N TYR A 222 -13.15 7.41 -13.66
CA TYR A 222 -14.25 6.81 -12.90
C TYR A 222 -15.00 5.74 -13.70
N ARG A 223 -15.37 6.05 -14.95
CA ARG A 223 -16.04 5.11 -15.84
C ARG A 223 -15.19 3.85 -16.09
N ASN A 224 -13.88 3.99 -16.28
CA ASN A 224 -13.01 2.83 -16.45
C ASN A 224 -12.92 2.01 -15.17
N PHE A 225 -12.91 2.65 -14.00
CA PHE A 225 -12.83 1.93 -12.73
C PHE A 225 -14.11 1.14 -12.42
N SER A 226 -15.28 1.62 -12.86
CA SER A 226 -16.55 0.91 -12.67
C SER A 226 -16.76 -0.25 -13.64
N THR A 227 -16.12 -0.21 -14.83
CA THR A 227 -16.21 -1.30 -15.82
C THR A 227 -15.23 -2.46 -15.55
N ILE A 228 -14.16 -2.24 -14.79
CA ILE A 228 -13.21 -3.28 -14.41
C ILE A 228 -13.85 -4.11 -13.28
N LYS A 229 -14.41 -5.27 -13.63
CA LYS A 229 -14.96 -6.23 -12.66
C LYS A 229 -13.82 -6.75 -11.76
N THR A 230 -13.96 -6.51 -10.46
CA THR A 230 -13.16 -7.10 -9.38
C THR A 230 -13.41 -8.59 -9.24
#